data_AF-A0A0B0NUM9-F1
#
_entry.id   AF-A0A0B0NUM9-F1
#
_cell.length_a   1.000
_cell.length_b   1.000
_cell.length_c   1.000
_cell.angle_alpha   90.00
_cell.angle_beta   90.00
_cell.angle_gamma   90.00
#
_symmetry.space_group_name_H-M   'P 1'
#
loop_
_entity.id
_entity.type
_entity.pdbx_description
1 polymer ?
#
loop_
_entity_poly.entity_id
_entity_poly.type
_entity_poly.pdbx_seq_one_letter_code
_entity_poly.pdbx_strand_id
1 'polypeptide(L)'
;MDAKLIFLWMTWIFQLHNCNQLETKVIPHFQRRRKNISDASNHISSTSFNDAATLLAENIRTVGVEISKSIASEVLIQKKSEMTIQESALKLYPTLCEVEGLIKDERYHALSKIPDHPTQMLIFFSLPSFVRLELVKRFLVDH
;
A
#
# COMPACT_ATOMS: atom_id res chain seq x y z
N MET A 1 -18.10 0.18 -13.53
CA MET A 1 -16.78 -0.03 -12.89
C MET A 1 -15.74 -0.11 -14.01
N ASP A 2 -14.78 0.81 -14.06
CA ASP A 2 -13.85 0.97 -15.19
C ASP A 2 -12.85 -0.20 -15.27
N ALA A 3 -12.72 -0.84 -16.44
CA ALA A 3 -11.77 -1.92 -16.69
C ALA A 3 -10.31 -1.51 -16.41
N LYS A 4 -9.98 -0.22 -16.53
CA LYS A 4 -8.67 0.32 -16.13
C LYS A 4 -8.41 0.20 -14.64
N LEU A 5 -9.45 0.36 -13.82
CA LEU A 5 -9.34 0.27 -12.36
C LEU A 5 -9.05 -1.17 -11.91
N ILE A 6 -9.67 -2.15 -12.58
CA ILE A 6 -9.45 -3.57 -12.34
C ILE A 6 -8.02 -3.99 -12.74
N PHE A 7 -7.50 -3.43 -13.84
CA PHE A 7 -6.14 -3.72 -14.30
C PHE A 7 -5.06 -3.14 -13.36
N LEU A 8 -5.28 -1.92 -12.88
CA LEU A 8 -4.42 -1.31 -11.86
C LEU A 8 -4.46 -2.10 -10.54
N TRP A 9 -5.63 -2.61 -10.15
CA TRP A 9 -5.82 -3.44 -8.95
C TRP A 9 -5.07 -4.78 -9.01
N MET A 10 -5.15 -5.50 -10.14
CA MET A 10 -4.40 -6.75 -10.35
C MET A 10 -2.89 -6.52 -10.35
N THR A 11 -2.44 -5.39 -10.91
CA THR A 11 -1.02 -5.02 -10.96
C THR A 11 -0.48 -4.74 -9.55
N TRP A 12 -1.28 -4.08 -8.70
CA TRP A 12 -0.89 -3.75 -7.34
C TRP A 12 -0.76 -4.99 -6.43
N ILE A 13 -1.69 -5.95 -6.54
CA ILE A 13 -1.60 -7.24 -5.83
C ILE A 13 -0.39 -8.05 -6.28
N PHE A 14 -0.09 -8.05 -7.59
CA PHE A 14 1.07 -8.75 -8.14
C PHE A 14 2.40 -8.13 -7.67
N GLN A 15 2.49 -6.80 -7.57
CA GLN A 15 3.67 -6.10 -7.04
C GLN A 15 3.87 -6.36 -5.55
N LEU A 16 2.79 -6.35 -4.75
CA LEU A 16 2.85 -6.63 -3.32
C LEU A 16 3.38 -8.04 -3.02
N HIS A 17 3.01 -9.02 -3.83
CA HIS A 17 3.48 -10.41 -3.67
C HIS A 17 4.92 -10.62 -4.16
N ASN A 18 5.41 -9.80 -5.09
CA ASN A 18 6.75 -9.91 -5.67
C ASN A 18 7.83 -9.20 -4.84
N CYS A 19 7.49 -8.11 -4.14
CA CYS A 19 8.42 -7.41 -3.23
C CYS A 19 8.90 -8.28 -2.06
N ASN A 20 8.10 -9.24 -1.60
CA ASN A 20 8.49 -10.16 -0.52
C ASN A 20 9.45 -11.28 -0.97
N GLN A 21 9.71 -11.46 -2.27
CA GLN A 21 10.64 -12.49 -2.77
C GLN A 21 12.06 -11.98 -3.09
N LEU A 22 12.26 -10.66 -3.19
CA LEU A 22 13.54 -10.08 -3.65
C LEU A 22 14.58 -9.86 -2.54
N GLU A 23 14.24 -10.07 -1.26
CA GLU A 23 15.19 -9.87 -0.13
C GLU A 23 16.22 -11.01 0.06
N THR A 24 16.24 -12.04 -0.79
CA THR A 24 17.23 -13.14 -0.68
C THR A 24 18.04 -13.37 -1.96
N LYS A 25 18.59 -12.30 -2.54
CA LYS A 25 19.70 -12.43 -3.50
C LYS A 25 20.88 -11.54 -3.11
N VAL A 26 21.84 -12.17 -2.45
CA VAL A 26 23.22 -11.71 -2.24
C VAL A 26 23.78 -11.15 -3.55
N ILE A 27 24.12 -9.86 -3.54
CA ILE A 27 24.78 -9.16 -4.66
C ILE A 27 26.27 -9.54 -4.65
N PRO A 28 26.89 -9.93 -5.78
CA PRO A 28 28.27 -10.38 -5.80
C PRO A 28 29.27 -9.21 -5.76
N HIS A 29 30.29 -9.42 -4.93
CA HIS A 29 31.64 -8.86 -4.89
C HIS A 29 32.07 -7.96 -6.08
N PHE A 30 32.13 -6.64 -5.85
CA PHE A 30 32.77 -5.68 -6.75
C PHE A 30 34.30 -5.82 -6.72
N GLN A 31 34.92 -6.31 -7.80
CA GLN A 31 36.37 -6.28 -7.97
C GLN A 31 36.85 -4.86 -8.34
N ARG A 32 37.67 -4.29 -7.47
CA ARG A 32 38.33 -2.98 -7.60
C ARG A 32 39.44 -3.03 -8.67
N ARG A 33 39.18 -2.51 -9.87
CA ARG A 33 40.26 -2.21 -10.84
C ARG A 33 40.97 -0.91 -10.43
N ARG A 34 42.22 -0.99 -9.96
CA ARG A 34 43.12 0.17 -9.86
C ARG A 34 43.68 0.49 -11.25
N LYS A 35 43.47 1.70 -11.73
CA LYS A 35 44.14 2.27 -12.91
C LYS A 35 45.27 3.17 -12.40
N ASN A 36 46.50 2.86 -12.76
CA ASN A 36 47.70 3.60 -12.37
C ASN A 36 47.73 4.95 -13.09
N ILE A 37 47.80 6.04 -12.31
CA ILE A 37 48.18 7.37 -12.80
C ILE A 37 49.17 7.91 -11.76
N SER A 38 50.43 8.09 -12.17
CA SER A 38 51.53 8.63 -11.38
C SER A 38 51.59 10.16 -11.48
N ASP A 39 51.99 10.77 -10.37
CA ASP A 39 52.57 12.12 -10.19
C ASP A 39 51.72 13.36 -10.53
N ALA A 40 50.85 13.71 -9.56
CA ALA A 40 50.65 15.06 -8.99
C ALA A 40 49.49 15.06 -7.97
N SER A 41 49.20 13.92 -7.33
CA SER A 41 48.11 13.82 -6.36
C SER A 41 48.62 14.32 -5.02
N ASN A 42 48.30 15.57 -4.68
CA ASN A 42 48.21 16.00 -3.29
C ASN A 42 47.61 14.84 -2.49
N HIS A 43 48.34 14.32 -1.52
CA HIS A 43 47.94 13.17 -0.71
C HIS A 43 46.68 13.56 0.07
N ILE A 44 45.51 13.37 -0.54
CA ILE A 44 44.26 13.24 0.20
C ILE A 44 44.46 11.97 1.01
N SER A 45 44.80 12.15 2.29
CA SER A 45 45.13 11.05 3.18
C SER A 45 43.96 10.07 3.19
N SER A 46 44.24 8.78 3.00
CA SER A 46 43.26 7.70 3.07
C SER A 46 42.43 7.72 4.35
N THR A 47 42.97 8.32 5.42
CA THR A 47 42.28 8.58 6.68
C THR A 47 41.05 9.47 6.49
N SER A 48 41.16 10.60 5.77
CA SER A 48 40.02 11.52 5.58
C SER A 48 38.92 10.89 4.71
N PHE A 49 39.29 10.00 3.79
CA PHE A 49 38.33 9.23 2.99
C PHE A 49 37.57 8.20 3.84
N ASN A 50 38.28 7.48 4.73
CA ASN A 50 37.65 6.53 5.64
C ASN A 50 36.75 7.23 6.67
N ASP A 51 37.14 8.41 7.15
CA ASP A 51 36.34 9.21 8.07
C ASP A 51 35.05 9.71 7.38
N ALA A 52 35.17 10.22 6.16
CA ALA A 52 34.01 10.62 5.35
C ALA A 52 33.08 9.44 5.02
N ALA A 53 33.65 8.26 4.71
CA ALA A 53 32.87 7.04 4.47
C ALA A 53 32.12 6.57 5.72
N THR A 54 32.75 6.68 6.89
CA THR A 54 32.15 6.33 8.19
C THR A 54 30.99 7.27 8.51
N LEU A 55 31.19 8.58 8.36
CA LEU A 55 30.13 9.58 8.54
C LEU A 55 28.97 9.37 7.56
N LEU A 56 29.26 9.05 6.30
CA LEU A 56 28.22 8.73 5.32
C LEU A 56 27.41 7.49 5.72
N ALA A 57 28.09 6.42 6.14
CA ALA A 57 27.42 5.20 6.59
C ALA A 57 26.53 5.45 7.81
N GLU A 58 26.98 6.29 8.76
CA GLU A 58 26.21 6.67 9.93
C GLU A 58 24.98 7.52 9.57
N ASN A 59 25.12 8.47 8.65
CA ASN A 59 24.01 9.28 8.15
C ASN A 59 22.97 8.41 7.41
N ILE A 60 23.42 7.50 6.54
CA ILE A 60 22.52 6.55 5.83
C ILE A 60 21.77 5.67 6.82
N ARG A 61 22.47 5.14 7.84
CA ARG A 61 21.85 4.33 8.91
C ARG A 61 20.77 5.13 9.64
N THR A 62 21.07 6.38 10.00
CA THR A 62 20.15 7.27 10.72
C THR A 62 18.91 7.57 9.88
N VAL A 63 19.09 7.95 8.61
CA VAL A 63 17.97 8.18 7.68
C VAL A 63 17.16 6.90 7.47
N GLY A 64 17.80 5.73 7.38
CA GLY A 64 17.12 4.44 7.26
C GLY A 64 16.21 4.13 8.45
N VAL A 65 16.64 4.45 9.67
CA VAL A 65 15.81 4.29 10.89
C VAL A 65 14.59 5.21 10.86
N GLU A 66 14.78 6.49 10.50
CA GLU A 66 13.66 7.44 10.42
C GLU A 66 12.65 7.06 9.33
N ILE A 67 13.12 6.60 8.16
CA ILE A 67 12.24 6.07 7.10
C ILE A 67 11.46 4.86 7.62
N SER A 68 12.14 3.91 8.27
CA SER A 68 11.49 2.70 8.80
C SER A 68 10.40 3.04 9.81
N LYS A 69 10.67 4.01 10.70
CA LYS A 69 9.72 4.52 11.68
C LYS A 69 8.55 5.24 11.01
N SER A 70 8.80 6.07 10.00
CA SER A 70 7.75 6.77 9.23
C SER A 70 6.82 5.77 8.54
N ILE A 71 7.38 4.75 7.88
CA ILE A 71 6.60 3.70 7.21
C ILE A 71 5.75 2.94 8.23
N ALA A 72 6.33 2.53 9.37
CA ALA A 72 5.57 1.84 10.41
C ALA A 72 4.41 2.69 10.95
N SER A 73 4.64 4.00 11.13
CA SER A 73 3.60 4.94 11.57
C SER A 73 2.48 5.09 10.53
N GLU A 74 2.82 5.22 9.25
CA GLU A 74 1.85 5.34 8.18
C GLU A 74 1.01 4.06 8.01
N VAL A 75 1.66 2.89 8.00
CA VAL A 75 0.97 1.58 7.95
C VAL A 75 0.01 1.43 9.12
N LEU A 76 0.40 1.87 10.32
CA LEU A 76 -0.48 1.83 11.50
C LEU A 76 -1.71 2.72 11.32
N ILE A 77 -1.54 3.93 10.79
CA ILE A 77 -2.65 4.86 10.53
C ILE A 77 -3.60 4.26 9.48
N GLN A 78 -3.06 3.73 8.38
CA GLN A 78 -3.85 3.09 7.33
C GLN A 78 -4.63 1.87 7.85
N LYS A 79 -3.99 1.02 8.66
CA LYS A 79 -4.65 -0.14 9.26
C LYS A 79 -5.78 0.28 10.20
N LYS A 80 -5.57 1.34 10.98
CA LYS A 80 -6.58 1.86 11.89
C LYS A 80 -7.78 2.42 11.12
N SER A 81 -7.55 3.19 10.06
CA SER A 81 -8.62 3.73 9.23
C SER A 81 -9.38 2.61 8.50
N GLU A 82 -8.69 1.60 7.96
CA GLU A 82 -9.33 0.41 7.39
C GLU A 82 -10.23 -0.28 8.42
N MET A 83 -9.74 -0.53 9.64
CA MET A 83 -10.53 -1.15 10.69
C MET A 83 -11.79 -0.33 11.04
N THR A 84 -11.66 0.99 11.14
CA THR A 84 -12.81 1.89 11.40
C THR A 84 -13.82 1.85 10.25
N ILE A 85 -13.36 1.84 8.99
CA ILE A 85 -14.23 1.73 7.82
C ILE A 85 -14.97 0.38 7.83
N GLN A 86 -14.26 -0.72 8.07
CA GLN A 86 -14.87 -2.06 8.15
C GLN A 86 -15.90 -2.14 9.28
N GLU A 87 -15.61 -1.58 10.46
CA GLU A 87 -16.56 -1.54 11.58
C GLU A 87 -17.82 -0.74 11.25
N SER A 88 -17.66 0.44 10.61
CA SER A 88 -18.79 1.25 10.16
C SER A 88 -19.63 0.53 9.10
N ALA A 89 -18.97 -0.19 8.19
CA ALA A 89 -19.62 -0.96 7.13
C ALA A 89 -20.44 -2.15 7.66
N LEU A 90 -19.95 -2.82 8.71
CA LEU A 90 -20.70 -3.89 9.38
C LEU A 90 -22.00 -3.38 10.01
N LYS A 91 -21.99 -2.14 10.51
CA LYS A 91 -23.17 -1.49 11.10
C LYS A 91 -24.10 -0.88 10.05
N LEU A 92 -23.59 -0.55 8.87
CA LEU A 92 -24.30 0.15 7.81
C LEU A 92 -25.58 -0.56 7.34
N TYR A 93 -25.49 -1.83 6.94
CA TYR A 93 -26.65 -2.56 6.43
C TYR A 93 -27.76 -2.76 7.49
N PRO A 94 -27.44 -3.17 8.74
CA PRO A 94 -28.40 -3.17 9.83
C PRO A 94 -29.08 -1.81 10.05
N THR A 95 -28.31 -0.72 10.10
CA THR A 95 -28.86 0.62 10.30
C THR A 95 -29.80 1.02 9.16
N LEU A 96 -29.44 0.75 7.90
CA LEU A 96 -30.34 0.97 6.76
C LEU A 96 -31.63 0.14 6.86
N CYS A 97 -31.59 -1.00 7.55
CA CYS A 97 -32.77 -1.83 7.74
C CYS A 97 -33.76 -1.27 8.78
N GLU A 98 -33.27 -0.48 9.72
CA GLU A 98 -34.03 0.16 10.80
C GLU A 98 -34.69 1.47 10.36
N VAL A 99 -34.27 2.06 9.23
CA VAL A 99 -34.88 3.28 8.70
C VAL A 99 -36.31 3.00 8.22
N GLU A 100 -37.28 3.62 8.87
CA GLU A 100 -38.69 3.54 8.51
C GLU A 100 -38.97 4.15 7.13
N GLY A 101 -39.83 3.51 6.34
CA GLY A 101 -40.16 3.94 4.98
C GLY A 101 -39.14 3.57 3.89
N LEU A 102 -37.92 3.17 4.26
CA LEU A 102 -36.90 2.77 3.29
C LEU A 102 -37.11 1.33 2.83
N ILE A 103 -37.55 1.15 1.59
CA ILE A 103 -37.84 -0.19 1.04
C ILE A 103 -36.56 -0.91 0.58
N LYS A 104 -36.64 -2.23 0.43
CA LYS A 104 -35.49 -3.09 0.11
C LYS A 104 -34.67 -2.57 -1.07
N ASP A 105 -35.32 -2.19 -2.17
CA ASP A 105 -34.63 -1.74 -3.38
C ASP A 105 -33.88 -0.42 -3.19
N GLU A 106 -34.44 0.51 -2.43
CA GLU A 106 -33.79 1.78 -2.09
C GLU A 106 -32.55 1.57 -1.24
N ARG A 107 -32.56 0.57 -0.34
CA ARG A 107 -31.37 0.19 0.45
C ARG A 107 -30.24 -0.28 -0.46
N TYR A 108 -30.53 -1.15 -1.43
CA TYR A 108 -29.53 -1.63 -2.38
C TYR A 108 -29.05 -0.51 -3.31
N HIS A 109 -29.95 0.38 -3.74
CA HIS A 109 -29.60 1.55 -4.54
C HIS A 109 -28.71 2.55 -3.77
N ALA A 110 -28.95 2.74 -2.47
CA ALA A 110 -28.08 3.56 -1.62
C ALA A 110 -26.69 2.92 -1.48
N LEU A 111 -26.63 1.61 -1.25
CA LEU A 111 -25.37 0.87 -1.11
C LEU A 111 -24.56 0.82 -2.41
N SER A 112 -25.21 0.76 -3.57
CA SER A 112 -24.51 0.72 -4.87
C SER A 112 -23.82 2.03 -5.22
N LYS A 113 -24.18 3.15 -4.56
CA LYS A 113 -23.50 4.45 -4.71
C LYS A 113 -22.22 4.58 -3.90
N ILE A 114 -21.94 3.62 -3.01
CA ILE A 114 -20.86 3.75 -2.02
C ILE A 114 -19.46 3.49 -2.59
N PRO A 115 -19.22 2.50 -3.47
CA PRO A 115 -17.85 2.23 -3.90
C PRO A 115 -17.56 2.80 -5.30
N ASP A 116 -17.08 4.04 -5.36
CA ASP A 116 -16.43 4.61 -6.56
C ASP A 116 -14.89 4.71 -6.43
N HIS A 117 -14.35 4.49 -5.22
CA HIS A 117 -12.91 4.49 -4.93
C HIS A 117 -12.42 3.19 -4.24
N PRO A 118 -11.16 2.73 -4.45
CA PRO A 118 -10.60 1.52 -3.81
C PRO A 118 -10.78 1.44 -2.28
N THR A 119 -10.64 2.56 -1.57
CA THR A 119 -10.83 2.63 -0.11
C THR A 119 -12.29 2.39 0.31
N GLN A 120 -13.26 2.73 -0.53
CA GLN A 120 -14.68 2.49 -0.27
C GLN A 120 -15.10 1.08 -0.70
N MET A 121 -14.34 0.39 -1.57
CA MET A 121 -14.55 -1.04 -1.83
C MET A 121 -14.39 -1.89 -0.55
N LEU A 122 -13.64 -1.41 0.44
CA LEU A 122 -13.57 -2.05 1.75
C LEU A 122 -14.98 -2.17 2.38
N ILE A 123 -15.84 -1.15 2.20
CA ILE A 123 -17.23 -1.18 2.68
C ILE A 123 -18.00 -2.32 2.01
N PHE A 124 -17.86 -2.47 0.69
CA PHE A 124 -18.49 -3.56 -0.05
C PHE A 124 -18.06 -4.94 0.48
N PHE A 125 -16.75 -5.16 0.68
CA PHE A 125 -16.25 -6.44 1.19
C PHE A 125 -16.67 -6.71 2.64
N SER A 126 -16.91 -5.68 3.43
CA SER A 126 -17.41 -5.81 4.81
C SER A 126 -18.91 -6.10 4.90
N LEU A 127 -19.70 -5.96 3.83
CA LEU A 127 -21.12 -6.30 3.85
C LEU A 127 -21.35 -7.82 4.00
N PRO A 128 -22.49 -8.25 4.59
CA PRO A 128 -22.87 -9.65 4.62
C PRO A 128 -22.85 -10.29 3.24
N SER A 129 -22.47 -11.57 3.16
CA SER A 129 -22.27 -12.27 1.88
C SER A 129 -23.50 -12.23 0.96
N PHE A 130 -24.70 -12.36 1.51
CA PHE A 130 -25.95 -12.29 0.75
C PHE A 130 -26.23 -10.88 0.18
N VAL A 131 -25.87 -9.82 0.92
CA VAL A 131 -26.01 -8.42 0.47
C VAL A 131 -25.04 -8.15 -0.67
N ARG A 132 -23.78 -8.60 -0.55
CA ARG A 132 -22.78 -8.49 -1.62
C ARG A 132 -23.25 -9.17 -2.89
N LEU A 133 -23.74 -10.41 -2.79
CA LEU A 133 -24.24 -11.16 -3.94
C LEU A 133 -25.39 -10.44 -4.65
N GLU A 134 -26.34 -9.91 -3.88
CA GLU A 134 -27.48 -9.17 -4.42
C GLU A 134 -27.05 -7.86 -5.11
N LEU A 135 -26.08 -7.14 -4.55
CA LEU A 135 -25.49 -5.96 -5.17
C LEU A 135 -24.79 -6.31 -6.49
N VAL A 136 -24.02 -7.39 -6.55
CA VAL A 136 -23.37 -7.83 -7.80
C VAL A 136 -24.42 -8.16 -8.86
N LYS A 137 -25.49 -8.89 -8.48
CA LYS A 137 -26.57 -9.22 -9.43
C LYS A 137 -27.21 -7.96 -10.02
N ARG A 138 -27.54 -6.98 -9.18
CA ARG A 138 -28.15 -5.70 -9.63
C ARG A 138 -27.18 -4.92 -10.51
N PHE A 139 -25.93 -4.82 -10.11
CA PHE A 139 -24.89 -4.15 -10.88
C PHE A 139 -24.74 -4.73 -12.30
N LEU A 140 -24.80 -6.06 -12.44
CA LEU A 140 -24.72 -6.77 -13.72
C LEU A 140 -25.98 -6.64 -14.59
N VAL A 141 -27.13 -6.28 -14.01
CA VAL A 141 -28.38 -6.06 -14.75
C VAL A 141 -28.46 -4.62 -15.28
N ASP A 142 -27.85 -3.67 -14.57
CA ASP A 142 -27.86 -2.24 -14.92
C ASP A 142 -26.74 -1.83 -15.93
N HIS A 143 -25.92 -2.76 -16.43
CA HIS A 143 -24.85 -2.56 -17.43
C HIS A 143 -25.01 -3.50 -18.62
#